data_AF-A0A8J6HCD3-F1
#
_entry.id   AF-A0A8J6HCD3-F1
#
_cell.length_a   1.000
_cell.length_b   1.000
_cell.length_c   1.000
_cell.angle_alpha   90.00
_cell.angle_beta   90.00
_cell.angle_gamma   90.00
#
_symmetry.space_group_name_H-M   'P 1'
#
loop_
_entity.id
_entity.type
_entity.pdbx_description
1 polymer ?
#
loop_
_entity_poly.entity_id
_entity_poly.type
_entity_poly.pdbx_seq_one_letter_code
_entity_poly.pdbx_strand_id
1 'polypeptide(L)'
;MTPKSAKVHIKAPLNRVCVIWCLNLEWLDEREYCDDQIDRYDRAAGLHIQFSPEEIEQRYKSLEIDKMLEKDKQALKRQVKLLLLGAGESGKSTFLKQMKIIHGIKFESELVMEYQQIIYQNVIKGMRVLVDARDKLGIPWGDPSNAALGKEMLQFNAPVLDSRTFIQFCPLLVKLWRDSGILRAFDRRREFQLADVFGACGGA
;
A
#
# COMPACT_ATOMS: atom_id res chain seq x y z
N MET A 1 21.31 -75.47 14.21
CA MET A 1 20.07 -75.41 13.40
C MET A 1 18.93 -75.04 14.33
N THR A 2 18.06 -74.17 13.81
CA THR A 2 17.01 -73.32 14.39
C THR A 2 15.97 -74.04 15.30
N PRO A 3 14.91 -73.35 15.78
CA PRO A 3 14.82 -72.24 16.74
C PRO A 3 13.74 -72.56 17.81
N LYS A 4 13.33 -71.62 18.68
CA LYS A 4 11.89 -71.31 18.92
C LYS A 4 11.71 -70.19 19.93
N SER A 5 11.07 -69.13 19.44
CA SER A 5 10.48 -68.03 20.18
C SER A 5 9.07 -68.37 20.65
N ALA A 6 8.63 -67.78 21.77
CA ALA A 6 7.24 -67.41 22.04
C ALA A 6 7.24 -66.40 23.20
N LYS A 7 7.19 -65.10 22.90
CA LYS A 7 5.99 -64.22 22.87
C LYS A 7 5.51 -63.78 24.27
N VAL A 8 5.94 -62.58 24.62
CA VAL A 8 5.39 -61.72 25.67
C VAL A 8 4.10 -61.08 25.17
N HIS A 9 3.09 -61.02 26.04
CA HIS A 9 1.86 -60.26 25.85
C HIS A 9 1.98 -58.91 26.56
N ILE A 10 1.70 -57.81 25.86
CA ILE A 10 1.37 -56.53 26.50
C ILE A 10 0.17 -55.90 25.78
N LYS A 11 -0.94 -55.79 26.52
CA LYS A 11 -2.06 -54.89 26.24
C LYS A 11 -1.66 -53.48 26.68
N ALA A 12 -1.90 -52.48 25.85
CA ALA A 12 -1.84 -51.07 26.24
C ALA A 12 -3.24 -50.44 26.15
N PRO A 13 -3.54 -49.49 27.06
CA PRO A 13 -4.27 -48.30 26.61
C PRO A 13 -3.74 -46.98 27.19
N LEU A 14 -3.81 -45.94 26.34
CA LEU A 14 -4.13 -44.53 26.62
C LEU A 14 -3.53 -43.88 27.88
N ASN A 15 -2.43 -43.15 27.74
CA ASN A 15 -2.38 -41.71 28.05
C ASN A 15 -1.02 -41.11 27.69
N ARG A 16 -1.03 -39.81 27.37
CA ARG A 16 0.16 -38.96 27.33
C ARG A 16 0.95 -39.10 28.64
N VAL A 17 2.14 -39.69 28.58
CA VAL A 17 3.30 -39.18 29.31
C VAL A 17 4.55 -39.58 28.51
N CYS A 18 5.23 -38.58 27.94
CA CYS A 18 6.63 -38.70 27.61
C CYS A 18 7.37 -38.84 28.95
N VAL A 19 7.71 -40.07 29.36
CA VAL A 19 8.63 -40.32 30.48
C VAL A 19 9.90 -40.91 29.90
N ILE A 20 10.92 -40.07 29.96
CA ILE A 20 12.32 -40.36 29.72
C ILE A 20 12.84 -41.33 30.79
N TRP A 21 13.69 -42.29 30.41
CA TRP A 21 15.00 -42.63 31.03
C TRP A 21 15.63 -43.75 30.16
N CYS A 22 16.58 -43.44 29.27
CA CYS A 22 18.01 -43.15 29.50
C CYS A 22 18.80 -44.39 29.93
N LEU A 23 19.47 -45.07 28.98
CA LEU A 23 20.73 -45.79 29.21
C LEU A 23 21.54 -45.84 27.89
N ASN A 24 22.56 -44.98 27.85
CA ASN A 24 23.85 -45.14 27.17
C ASN A 24 23.94 -45.25 25.64
N LEU A 25 24.84 -44.39 25.14
CA LEU A 25 25.43 -44.23 23.82
C LEU A 25 24.61 -43.46 22.77
N GLU A 26 25.25 -42.37 22.34
CA GLU A 26 25.24 -41.71 21.03
C GLU A 26 24.25 -42.32 20.04
N TRP A 27 23.40 -41.51 19.40
CA TRP A 27 23.25 -41.47 17.94
C TRP A 27 22.30 -40.32 17.58
N LEU A 28 22.79 -39.45 16.70
CA LEU A 28 21.98 -38.50 15.95
C LEU A 28 20.84 -39.23 15.26
N ASP A 29 19.67 -38.58 15.25
CA ASP A 29 18.56 -38.72 14.29
C ASP A 29 17.20 -39.14 14.90
N GLU A 30 16.70 -38.34 15.84
CA GLU A 30 15.32 -38.44 16.35
C GLU A 30 14.23 -38.11 15.30
N ARG A 31 14.61 -37.69 14.08
CA ARG A 31 13.66 -37.29 13.03
C ARG A 31 13.16 -38.48 12.21
N GLU A 32 14.02 -39.45 11.88
CA GLU A 32 13.59 -40.69 11.19
C GLU A 32 12.84 -41.68 12.11
N TYR A 33 13.14 -41.69 13.42
CA TYR A 33 12.57 -42.68 14.34
C TYR A 33 11.09 -42.42 14.70
N CYS A 34 10.68 -41.14 14.76
CA CYS A 34 9.27 -40.79 15.02
C CYS A 34 8.37 -41.06 13.80
N ASP A 35 8.87 -40.81 12.58
CA ASP A 35 8.12 -41.10 11.34
C ASP A 35 7.92 -42.61 11.14
N ASP A 36 8.91 -43.44 11.46
CA ASP A 36 8.80 -44.92 11.37
C ASP A 36 7.87 -45.53 12.44
N GLN A 37 7.71 -44.88 13.61
CA GLN A 37 6.78 -45.33 14.66
C GLN A 37 5.32 -44.97 14.38
N ILE A 38 5.05 -43.83 13.73
CA ILE A 38 3.69 -43.44 13.29
C ILE A 38 3.19 -44.43 12.21
N ASP A 39 4.07 -44.77 11.26
CA ASP A 39 3.78 -45.68 10.15
C ASP A 39 3.49 -47.13 10.61
N ARG A 40 4.07 -47.54 11.75
CA ARG A 40 3.75 -48.82 12.40
C ARG A 40 2.42 -48.83 13.16
N TYR A 41 2.00 -47.69 13.72
CA TYR A 41 0.73 -47.58 14.42
C TYR A 41 -0.47 -47.54 13.44
N ASP A 42 -0.31 -46.88 12.30
CA ASP A 42 -1.32 -46.84 11.22
C ASP A 42 -1.51 -48.20 10.54
N ARG A 43 -0.43 -48.97 10.36
CA ARG A 43 -0.50 -50.37 9.88
C ARG A 43 -1.26 -51.32 10.84
N ALA A 44 -1.20 -51.07 12.15
CA ALA A 44 -1.91 -51.89 13.13
C ALA A 44 -3.40 -51.55 13.24
N ALA A 45 -3.80 -50.33 12.88
CA ALA A 45 -5.19 -49.86 12.92
C ALA A 45 -6.00 -50.12 11.63
N GLY A 46 -5.37 -50.69 10.59
CA GLY A 46 -6.03 -50.97 9.31
C GLY A 46 -6.39 -49.73 8.48
N LEU A 47 -5.89 -48.55 8.86
CA LEU A 47 -5.99 -47.32 8.08
C LEU A 47 -4.78 -47.24 7.14
N HIS A 48 -4.83 -48.05 6.09
CA HIS A 48 -3.82 -47.99 5.03
C HIS A 48 -4.07 -46.75 4.17
N ILE A 49 -3.52 -45.61 4.60
CA ILE A 49 -3.46 -44.41 3.76
C ILE A 49 -2.03 -44.31 3.24
N GLN A 50 -1.77 -44.94 2.09
CA GLN A 50 -0.53 -44.73 1.34
C GLN A 50 -0.57 -43.31 0.80
N PHE A 51 0.10 -42.40 1.48
CA PHE A 51 0.34 -41.08 0.91
C PHE A 51 1.51 -41.18 -0.05
N SER A 52 1.32 -40.74 -1.28
CA SER A 52 2.42 -40.57 -2.22
C SER A 52 3.41 -39.53 -1.66
N PRO A 53 4.70 -39.58 -2.02
CA PRO A 53 5.67 -38.55 -1.61
C PRO A 53 5.21 -37.13 -1.95
N GLU A 54 4.45 -36.98 -3.05
CA GLU A 54 3.86 -35.70 -3.48
C GLU A 54 2.73 -35.25 -2.56
N GLU A 55 1.92 -36.18 -2.03
CA GLU A 55 0.84 -35.87 -1.08
C GLU A 55 1.38 -35.46 0.30
N ILE A 56 2.52 -36.03 0.71
CA ILE A 56 3.23 -35.64 1.93
C ILE A 56 3.81 -34.21 1.76
N GLU A 57 4.44 -33.92 0.63
CA GLU A 57 4.96 -32.59 0.32
C GLU A 57 3.84 -31.54 0.21
N GLN A 58 2.72 -31.89 -0.42
CA GLN A 58 1.54 -31.03 -0.50
C GLN A 58 0.97 -30.73 0.88
N ARG A 59 0.90 -31.72 1.77
CA ARG A 59 0.46 -31.52 3.16
C ARG A 59 1.42 -30.64 3.94
N TYR A 60 2.73 -30.80 3.74
CA TYR A 60 3.72 -29.94 4.37
C TYR A 60 3.57 -28.48 3.92
N LYS A 61 3.45 -28.23 2.61
CA LYS A 61 3.17 -26.90 2.04
C LYS A 61 1.84 -26.34 2.57
N SER A 62 0.80 -27.16 2.64
CA SER A 62 -0.51 -26.73 3.13
C SER A 62 -0.46 -26.36 4.62
N LEU A 63 0.29 -27.10 5.44
CA LEU A 63 0.51 -26.78 6.85
C LEU A 63 1.30 -25.48 7.04
N GLU A 64 2.30 -25.21 6.18
CA GLU A 64 3.02 -23.94 6.20
C GLU A 64 2.11 -22.77 5.82
N ILE A 65 1.29 -22.94 4.79
CA ILE A 65 0.29 -21.94 4.38
C ILE A 65 -0.68 -21.66 5.53
N ASP A 66 -1.22 -22.69 6.19
CA ASP A 66 -2.15 -22.53 7.31
C ASP A 66 -1.51 -21.79 8.50
N LYS A 67 -0.23 -22.07 8.78
CA LYS A 67 0.55 -21.33 9.80
C LYS A 67 0.74 -19.86 9.42
N MET A 68 0.99 -19.54 8.15
CA MET A 68 1.08 -18.16 7.67
C MET A 68 -0.28 -17.45 7.77
N LEU A 69 -1.36 -18.12 7.34
CA LEU A 69 -2.72 -17.58 7.39
C LEU A 69 -3.17 -17.28 8.82
N GLU A 70 -2.83 -18.11 9.81
CA GLU A 70 -3.19 -17.86 11.20
C GLU A 70 -2.41 -16.67 11.78
N LYS A 71 -1.13 -16.51 11.42
CA LYS A 71 -0.35 -15.31 11.78
C LYS A 71 -0.95 -14.05 11.16
N ASP A 72 -1.31 -14.09 9.88
CA ASP A 72 -1.92 -12.97 9.18
C ASP A 72 -3.31 -12.63 9.74
N LYS A 73 -4.12 -13.63 10.10
CA LYS A 73 -5.39 -13.43 10.82
C LYS A 73 -5.19 -12.72 12.15
N GLN A 74 -4.18 -13.09 12.92
CA GLN A 74 -3.88 -12.43 14.20
C GLN A 74 -3.39 -11.00 13.99
N ALA A 75 -2.58 -10.74 12.96
CA ALA A 75 -2.18 -9.39 12.59
C ALA A 75 -3.38 -8.54 12.14
N LEU A 76 -4.26 -9.07 11.28
CA LEU A 76 -5.48 -8.43 10.81
C LEU A 76 -6.46 -8.12 11.95
N LYS A 77 -6.63 -9.04 12.92
CA LYS A 77 -7.48 -8.81 14.11
C LYS A 77 -6.97 -7.66 14.98
N ARG A 78 -5.65 -7.43 15.01
CA ARG A 78 -5.03 -6.31 15.74
C ARG A 78 -5.02 -5.01 14.93
N GLN A 79 -5.31 -5.06 13.63
CA GLN A 79 -5.34 -3.89 12.76
C GLN A 79 -6.64 -3.10 12.96
N VAL A 80 -6.50 -1.83 13.33
CA VAL A 80 -7.63 -0.90 13.40
C VAL A 80 -7.84 -0.27 12.02
N LYS A 81 -9.03 -0.46 11.43
CA LYS A 81 -9.41 0.15 10.15
C LYS A 81 -10.17 1.44 10.42
N LEU A 82 -9.66 2.56 9.89
CA LEU A 82 -10.29 3.87 9.96
C LEU A 82 -10.85 4.24 8.59
N LEU A 83 -12.14 4.58 8.53
CA LEU A 83 -12.78 5.14 7.34
C LEU A 83 -13.01 6.63 7.56
N LEU A 84 -12.41 7.45 6.71
CA LEU A 84 -12.62 8.90 6.72
C LEU A 84 -13.75 9.25 5.74
N LEU A 85 -14.87 9.72 6.27
CA LEU A 85 -16.02 10.18 5.48
C LEU A 85 -16.08 11.71 5.50
N GLY A 86 -16.44 12.31 4.37
CA GLY A 86 -16.57 13.77 4.23
C GLY A 86 -16.64 14.21 2.76
N ALA A 87 -17.16 15.40 2.51
CA ALA A 87 -17.29 16.00 1.17
C ALA A 87 -15.95 16.02 0.41
N GLY A 88 -15.98 15.98 -0.93
CA GLY A 88 -14.79 16.28 -1.74
C GLY A 88 -14.20 17.61 -1.25
N GLU A 89 -12.90 17.66 -0.96
CA GLU A 89 -12.19 18.84 -0.38
C GLU A 89 -12.20 19.00 1.15
N SER A 90 -12.88 18.15 1.92
CA SER A 90 -12.89 18.24 3.40
C SER A 90 -11.55 17.92 4.12
N GLY A 91 -10.42 17.87 3.40
CA GLY A 91 -9.10 17.65 3.99
C GLY A 91 -8.76 16.21 4.40
N LYS A 92 -9.57 15.20 4.02
CA LYS A 92 -9.33 13.77 4.35
C LYS A 92 -7.94 13.29 3.94
N SER A 93 -7.52 13.63 2.72
CA SER A 93 -6.20 13.30 2.21
C SER A 93 -5.09 14.02 2.99
N THR A 94 -5.35 15.25 3.46
CA THR A 94 -4.43 16.02 4.31
C THR A 94 -4.28 15.38 5.68
N PHE A 95 -5.36 14.93 6.30
CA PHE A 95 -5.32 14.20 7.57
C PHE A 95 -4.50 12.91 7.48
N LEU A 96 -4.70 12.11 6.42
CA LEU A 96 -3.90 10.89 6.19
C LEU A 96 -2.42 11.21 5.96
N LYS A 97 -2.10 12.29 5.24
CA LYS A 97 -0.71 12.74 5.06
C LYS A 97 -0.07 13.15 6.38
N GLN A 98 -0.79 13.88 7.24
CA GLN A 98 -0.30 14.25 8.58
C GLN A 98 -0.08 13.01 9.45
N MET A 99 -0.97 12.02 9.39
CA MET A 99 -0.75 10.73 10.06
C MET A 99 0.54 10.05 9.60
N LYS A 100 0.85 10.03 8.30
CA LYS A 100 2.12 9.48 7.81
C LYS A 100 3.35 10.23 8.35
N ILE A 101 3.28 11.57 8.41
CA ILE A 101 4.36 12.42 8.95
C ILE A 101 4.61 12.10 10.43
N ILE A 102 3.55 12.06 11.24
CA ILE A 102 3.64 11.81 12.70
C ILE A 102 4.22 10.41 13.00
N HIS A 103 3.91 9.41 12.17
CA HIS A 103 4.41 8.05 12.34
C HIS A 103 5.81 7.82 11.74
N GLY A 104 6.47 8.87 11.25
CA GLY A 104 7.85 8.80 10.75
C GLY A 104 8.02 7.93 9.49
N ILE A 105 6.94 7.64 8.77
CA ILE A 105 6.99 6.90 7.50
C ILE A 105 7.65 7.83 6.47
N LYS A 106 8.90 7.53 6.13
CA LYS A 106 9.65 8.31 5.14
C LYS A 106 8.93 8.20 3.79
N PHE A 107 8.74 9.35 3.13
CA PHE A 107 8.27 9.35 1.75
C PHE A 107 9.37 8.75 0.88
N GLU A 108 9.10 7.59 0.29
CA GLU A 108 9.99 7.00 -0.70
C GLU A 108 10.13 7.93 -1.92
N SER A 109 11.26 7.84 -2.61
CA SER A 109 11.55 8.70 -3.77
C SER A 109 10.47 8.65 -4.84
N GLU A 110 9.81 7.49 -5.01
CA GLU A 110 8.71 7.30 -5.95
C GLU A 110 7.49 8.15 -5.60
N LEU A 111 7.12 8.20 -4.31
CA LEU A 111 6.04 9.05 -3.81
C LEU A 111 6.35 10.55 -4.01
N VAL A 112 7.61 10.95 -3.83
CA VAL A 112 8.03 12.34 -4.07
C VAL A 112 7.83 12.72 -5.54
N MET A 113 8.20 11.85 -6.48
CA MET A 113 7.98 12.08 -7.90
C MET A 113 6.50 12.17 -8.25
N GLU A 114 5.66 11.30 -7.66
CA GLU A 114 4.21 11.36 -7.83
C GLU A 114 3.62 12.68 -7.31
N TYR A 115 4.06 13.14 -6.13
CA TYR A 115 3.63 14.44 -5.59
C TYR A 115 4.06 15.62 -6.45
N GLN A 116 5.26 15.59 -7.02
CA GLN A 116 5.73 16.63 -7.95
C GLN A 116 4.80 16.74 -9.17
N GLN A 117 4.43 15.61 -9.77
CA GLN A 117 3.49 15.58 -10.89
C GLN A 117 2.13 16.21 -10.52
N ILE A 118 1.60 15.86 -9.34
CA ILE A 118 0.34 16.41 -8.83
C ILE A 118 0.44 17.92 -8.64
N ILE A 119 1.56 18.42 -8.08
CA ILE A 119 1.77 19.85 -7.86
C ILE A 119 1.79 20.60 -9.21
N TYR A 120 2.55 20.10 -10.20
CA TYR A 120 2.63 20.73 -11.52
C TYR A 120 1.27 20.79 -12.21
N GLN A 121 0.53 19.70 -12.19
CA GLN A 121 -0.82 19.66 -12.74
C GLN A 121 -1.75 20.64 -12.02
N ASN A 122 -1.68 20.71 -10.69
CA ASN A 122 -2.51 21.63 -9.92
C ASN A 122 -2.24 23.06 -10.35
N VAL A 123 -0.97 23.49 -10.37
CA VAL A 123 -0.56 24.86 -10.77
C VAL A 123 -1.13 25.24 -12.14
N ILE A 124 -0.98 24.37 -13.16
CA ILE A 124 -1.48 24.65 -14.51
C ILE A 124 -3.01 24.68 -14.54
N LYS A 125 -3.67 23.73 -13.88
CA LYS A 125 -5.14 23.69 -13.79
C LYS A 125 -5.70 24.94 -13.13
N GLY A 126 -5.12 25.42 -12.03
CA GLY A 126 -5.63 26.64 -11.39
C GLY A 126 -5.35 27.89 -12.20
N MET A 127 -4.19 28.01 -12.86
CA MET A 127 -3.96 29.14 -13.76
C MET A 127 -4.97 29.15 -14.92
N ARG A 128 -5.30 27.97 -15.48
CA ARG A 128 -6.36 27.85 -16.49
C ARG A 128 -7.71 28.32 -15.95
N VAL A 129 -8.09 27.88 -14.75
CA VAL A 129 -9.33 28.31 -14.10
C VAL A 129 -9.36 29.82 -13.91
N LEU A 130 -8.23 30.44 -13.54
CA LEU A 130 -8.15 31.89 -13.38
C LEU A 130 -8.32 32.64 -14.70
N VAL A 131 -7.70 32.16 -15.78
CA VAL A 131 -7.86 32.75 -17.12
C VAL A 131 -9.33 32.63 -17.58
N ASP A 132 -9.93 31.45 -17.44
CA ASP A 132 -11.33 31.21 -17.80
C ASP A 132 -12.31 32.04 -16.95
N ALA A 133 -12.07 32.12 -15.63
CA ALA A 133 -12.87 32.94 -14.72
C ALA A 133 -12.79 34.42 -15.07
N ARG A 134 -11.59 34.92 -15.39
CA ARG A 134 -11.39 36.29 -15.84
C ARG A 134 -12.23 36.62 -17.08
N ASP A 135 -12.30 35.72 -18.05
CA ASP A 135 -13.11 35.91 -19.26
C ASP A 135 -14.61 35.89 -18.94
N LYS A 136 -15.06 34.96 -18.08
CA LYS A 136 -16.45 34.87 -17.61
C LYS A 136 -16.89 36.09 -16.79
N LEU A 137 -15.97 36.67 -16.02
CA LEU A 137 -16.21 37.87 -15.21
C LEU A 137 -16.06 39.17 -16.01
N GLY A 138 -15.68 39.10 -17.30
CA GLY A 138 -15.49 40.26 -18.16
C GLY A 138 -14.34 41.18 -17.75
N ILE A 139 -13.32 40.65 -17.06
CA ILE A 139 -12.19 41.45 -16.56
C ILE A 139 -11.17 41.63 -17.72
N PRO A 140 -10.83 42.87 -18.11
CA PRO A 140 -9.84 43.10 -19.17
C PRO A 140 -8.41 42.70 -18.75
N TRP A 141 -7.54 42.41 -19.70
CA TRP A 141 -6.11 42.19 -19.45
C TRP A 141 -5.45 43.47 -18.91
N GLY A 142 -4.55 43.32 -17.95
CA GLY A 142 -3.69 44.43 -17.53
C GLY A 142 -2.71 44.80 -18.64
N ASP A 143 -2.08 43.79 -19.22
CA ASP A 143 -1.26 43.91 -20.43
C ASP A 143 -1.93 43.14 -21.60
N PRO A 144 -2.31 43.81 -22.71
CA PRO A 144 -2.88 43.17 -23.89
C PRO A 144 -2.02 42.04 -24.48
N SER A 145 -0.69 42.06 -24.28
CA SER A 145 0.22 41.00 -24.75
C SER A 145 -0.05 39.65 -24.06
N ASN A 146 -0.67 39.68 -22.87
CA ASN A 146 -1.02 38.48 -22.11
C ASN A 146 -2.24 37.74 -22.69
N ALA A 147 -3.02 38.36 -23.58
CA ALA A 147 -4.15 37.70 -24.23
C ALA A 147 -3.73 36.47 -25.05
N ALA A 148 -2.60 36.56 -25.75
CA ALA A 148 -2.05 35.43 -26.50
C ALA A 148 -1.61 34.29 -25.57
N LEU A 149 -0.96 34.63 -24.45
CA LEU A 149 -0.50 33.68 -23.44
C LEU A 149 -1.66 33.01 -22.70
N GLY A 150 -2.73 33.74 -22.41
CA GLY A 150 -3.95 33.19 -21.83
C GLY A 150 -4.61 32.17 -22.75
N LYS A 151 -4.66 32.45 -24.05
CA LYS A 151 -5.17 31.51 -25.06
C LYS A 151 -4.32 30.25 -25.14
N GLU A 152 -2.99 30.38 -25.11
CA GLU A 152 -2.06 29.24 -25.07
C GLU A 152 -2.31 28.35 -23.83
N MET A 153 -2.51 28.96 -22.65
CA MET A 153 -2.83 28.23 -21.42
C MET A 153 -4.16 27.47 -21.46
N LEU A 154 -5.18 28.05 -22.09
CA LEU A 154 -6.47 27.39 -22.27
C LEU A 154 -6.35 26.16 -23.20
N GLN A 155 -5.48 26.23 -24.21
CA GLN A 155 -5.27 25.14 -25.17
C GLN A 155 -4.34 24.04 -24.67
N PHE A 156 -3.46 24.34 -23.71
CA PHE A 156 -2.41 23.43 -23.25
C PHE A 156 -2.94 22.20 -22.47
N ASN A 157 -3.18 21.06 -23.12
CA ASN A 157 -3.64 19.86 -22.42
C ASN A 157 -2.54 18.78 -22.38
N ALA A 158 -1.82 18.69 -21.26
CA ALA A 158 -0.83 17.64 -21.04
C ALA A 158 -1.30 16.70 -19.90
N PRO A 159 -1.60 15.42 -20.20
CA PRO A 159 -2.03 14.45 -19.19
C PRO A 159 -0.90 14.09 -18.21
N VAL A 160 0.36 14.17 -18.67
CA VAL A 160 1.57 13.96 -17.86
C VAL A 160 2.49 15.16 -18.07
N LEU A 161 3.04 15.69 -16.97
CA LEU A 161 3.85 16.91 -16.96
C LEU A 161 5.20 16.63 -16.33
N ASP A 162 6.21 16.31 -17.12
CA ASP A 162 7.55 16.15 -16.60
C ASP A 162 8.14 17.50 -16.12
N SER A 163 9.17 17.41 -15.27
CA SER A 163 9.80 18.60 -14.70
C SER A 163 10.37 19.54 -15.76
N ARG A 164 10.87 19.04 -16.90
CA ARG A 164 11.47 19.89 -17.93
C ARG A 164 10.42 20.73 -18.62
N THR A 165 9.31 20.12 -19.03
CA THR A 165 8.19 20.85 -19.62
C THR A 165 7.60 21.85 -18.63
N PHE A 166 7.39 21.48 -17.36
CA PHE A 166 6.89 22.43 -16.36
C PHE A 166 7.79 23.67 -16.21
N ILE A 167 9.11 23.49 -16.16
CA ILE A 167 10.09 24.59 -16.06
C ILE A 167 10.00 25.53 -17.27
N GLN A 168 9.73 25.02 -18.47
CA GLN A 168 9.54 25.84 -19.67
C GLN A 168 8.28 26.72 -19.59
N PHE A 169 7.24 26.27 -18.90
CA PHE A 169 6.00 27.03 -18.67
C PHE A 169 6.10 28.05 -17.52
N CYS A 170 7.04 27.87 -16.58
CA CYS A 170 7.20 28.77 -15.42
C CYS A 170 7.26 30.27 -15.78
N PRO A 171 8.03 30.73 -16.78
CA PRO A 171 8.06 32.15 -17.15
C PRO A 171 6.69 32.68 -17.59
N LEU A 172 5.93 31.88 -18.34
CA LEU A 172 4.58 32.21 -18.78
C LEU A 172 3.63 32.32 -17.58
N LEU A 173 3.67 31.33 -16.68
CA LEU A 173 2.86 31.32 -15.45
C LEU A 173 3.13 32.54 -14.58
N VAL A 174 4.40 32.91 -14.39
CA VAL A 174 4.80 34.08 -13.61
C VAL A 174 4.33 35.37 -14.28
N LYS A 175 4.41 35.47 -15.62
CA LYS A 175 3.95 36.64 -16.36
C LYS A 175 2.43 36.81 -16.24
N LEU A 176 1.66 35.73 -16.36
CA LEU A 176 0.21 35.75 -16.17
C LEU A 176 -0.18 36.07 -14.73
N TRP A 177 0.52 35.51 -13.73
CA TRP A 177 0.24 35.78 -12.32
C TRP A 177 0.46 37.26 -11.94
N ARG A 178 1.41 37.94 -12.60
CA ARG A 178 1.66 39.37 -12.40
C ARG A 178 0.65 40.28 -13.11
N ASP A 179 -0.22 39.74 -13.95
CA ASP A 179 -1.24 40.53 -14.66
C ASP A 179 -2.33 41.00 -13.67
N SER A 180 -2.67 42.28 -13.73
CA SER A 180 -3.68 42.86 -12.85
C SER A 180 -5.08 42.29 -13.09
N GLY A 181 -5.40 41.83 -14.30
CA GLY A 181 -6.66 41.17 -14.61
C GLY A 181 -6.78 39.80 -13.95
N ILE A 182 -5.70 39.03 -13.93
CA ILE A 182 -5.63 37.72 -13.25
C ILE A 182 -5.70 37.88 -11.74
N LEU A 183 -4.98 38.84 -11.16
CA LEU A 183 -5.04 39.12 -9.72
C LEU A 183 -6.46 39.55 -9.29
N ARG A 184 -7.14 40.40 -10.08
CA ARG A 184 -8.54 40.77 -9.83
C ARG A 184 -9.50 39.58 -9.90
N ALA A 185 -9.27 38.65 -10.82
CA ALA A 185 -10.05 37.41 -10.86
C ALA A 185 -9.79 36.54 -9.62
N PHE A 186 -8.55 36.48 -9.16
CA PHE A 186 -8.18 35.75 -7.93
C PHE A 186 -8.79 36.37 -6.66
N ASP A 187 -8.91 37.68 -6.57
CA ASP A 187 -9.61 38.33 -5.44
C ASP A 187 -11.10 37.92 -5.37
N ARG A 188 -11.70 37.67 -6.54
CA ARG A 188 -13.08 37.19 -6.71
C ARG A 188 -13.18 35.66 -6.75
N ARG A 189 -12.16 34.93 -6.28
CA ARG A 189 -12.12 33.45 -6.28
C ARG A 189 -13.30 32.75 -5.57
N ARG A 190 -14.10 33.46 -4.78
CA ARG A 190 -15.33 32.91 -4.16
C ARG A 190 -16.47 32.70 -5.16
N GLU A 191 -16.39 33.32 -6.35
CA GLU A 191 -17.43 33.24 -7.38
C GLU A 191 -17.26 32.02 -8.32
N PHE A 192 -16.14 31.30 -8.20
CA PHE A 192 -15.84 30.11 -9.02
C PHE A 192 -15.09 29.07 -8.20
N GLN A 193 -14.99 27.85 -8.72
CA GLN A 193 -14.29 26.76 -8.05
C GLN A 193 -12.81 26.80 -8.41
N LEU A 194 -11.99 27.39 -7.54
CA LEU A 194 -10.53 27.31 -7.58
C LEU A 194 -10.07 26.40 -6.45
N ALA A 195 -9.21 25.43 -6.76
CA ALA A 195 -8.68 24.53 -5.73
C ALA A 195 -8.02 25.31 -4.59
N ASP A 196 -8.33 24.97 -3.34
CA ASP A 196 -7.84 25.67 -2.15
C ASP A 196 -6.31 25.72 -2.00
N VAL A 197 -5.59 24.90 -2.77
CA VAL A 197 -4.12 24.85 -2.84
C VAL A 197 -3.52 26.21 -3.25
N PHE A 198 -4.26 27.04 -3.98
CA PHE A 198 -3.81 28.35 -4.46
C PHE A 198 -3.88 29.47 -3.42
N GLY A 199 -4.50 29.24 -2.26
CA GLY A 199 -4.64 30.26 -1.21
C GLY A 199 -3.42 30.46 -0.31
N ALA A 200 -2.37 29.64 -0.44
CA ALA A 200 -1.29 29.59 0.54
C ALA A 200 -0.23 30.70 0.43
N CYS A 201 -0.21 31.52 -0.63
CA CYS A 201 0.84 32.54 -0.84
C CYS A 201 0.41 33.99 -0.54
N GLY A 202 -0.76 34.23 0.05
CA GLY A 202 -1.35 35.57 0.21
C GLY A 202 -1.47 36.09 1.65
N GLY A 203 -0.56 35.70 2.55
CA GLY A 203 -0.62 36.12 3.96
C GLY A 203 0.76 36.32 4.57
N ALA A 204 1.31 37.52 4.39
CA ALA A 204 2.28 38.15 5.27
C ALA A 204 2.07 39.67 5.18
#